data_AF-A0A8D8QPL6-F1
#
_entry.id   AF-A0A8D8QPL6-F1
#
_cell.length_a   1.000
_cell.length_b   1.000
_cell.length_c   1.000
_cell.angle_alpha   90.00
_cell.angle_beta   90.00
_cell.angle_gamma   90.00
#
_symmetry.space_group_name_H-M   'P 1'
#
loop_
_entity.id
_entity.type
_entity.pdbx_description
1 polymer ?
#
loop_
_entity_poly.entity_id
_entity_poly.type
_entity_poly.pdbx_seq_one_letter_code
_entity_poly.pdbx_strand_id
1 'polypeptide(L)'
;CSADWRVKVWEDRRLEPLFVFDLGCSVGGAKWAPYSSSVFAAVTRDSKVWVYDINVNKYHPVCCQQVTSSKKFQLTRLSFNYKLPVLIVGDDKGYLTALKLSPNCRVKPKPPKKQQHLDPFILEVMKLDKLLSLVREPSAITKPEEESSVSS
;
A
#
# COMPACT_ATOMS: atom_id res chain seq x y z
N CYS A 1 4.11 -1.28 -13.58
CA CYS A 1 2.93 -0.42 -13.30
C CYS A 1 1.88 -0.75 -14.35
N SER A 2 0.67 -1.03 -13.92
CA SER A 2 -0.41 -1.42 -14.81
C SER A 2 -1.15 -0.17 -15.32
N ALA A 3 -1.67 -0.24 -16.55
CA ALA A 3 -2.45 0.83 -17.16
C ALA A 3 -3.89 0.90 -16.61
N ASP A 4 -4.31 -0.11 -15.84
CA ASP A 4 -5.65 -0.22 -15.21
C ASP A 4 -5.81 0.64 -13.94
N TRP A 5 -4.93 1.62 -13.71
CA TRP A 5 -4.95 2.57 -12.59
C TRP A 5 -4.83 1.95 -11.19
N ARG A 6 -4.52 0.66 -11.13
CA ARG A 6 -4.50 -0.10 -9.90
C ARG A 6 -3.09 -0.35 -9.38
N VAL A 7 -2.97 -0.31 -8.05
CA VAL A 7 -1.86 -0.93 -7.32
C VAL A 7 -2.38 -2.24 -6.73
N LYS A 8 -1.68 -3.34 -7.01
CA LYS A 8 -2.03 -4.67 -6.50
C LYS A 8 -0.92 -5.16 -5.58
N VAL A 9 -1.28 -5.61 -4.39
CA VAL A 9 -0.36 -6.22 -3.42
C VAL A 9 -0.60 -7.72 -3.42
N TRP A 10 0.49 -8.47 -3.58
CA TRP A 10 0.48 -9.91 -3.71
C TRP A 10 1.17 -10.56 -2.53
N GLU A 11 0.68 -11.72 -2.16
CA GLU A 11 1.42 -12.69 -1.37
C GLU A 11 1.99 -13.74 -2.32
N ASP A 12 3.19 -14.22 -2.00
CA ASP A 12 3.86 -15.25 -2.79
C ASP A 12 2.94 -16.46 -2.97
N ARG A 13 2.95 -17.05 -4.18
CA ARG A 13 2.15 -18.23 -4.57
C ARG A 13 0.62 -18.08 -4.52
N ARG A 14 0.04 -16.89 -4.33
CA ARG A 14 -1.40 -16.66 -4.56
C ARG A 14 -1.69 -16.33 -6.03
N LEU A 15 -2.81 -16.86 -6.52
CA LEU A 15 -3.34 -16.54 -7.86
C LEU A 15 -4.06 -15.20 -7.93
N GLU A 16 -4.58 -14.72 -6.80
CA GLU A 16 -5.30 -13.45 -6.69
C GLU A 16 -4.57 -12.49 -5.74
N PRO A 17 -4.61 -11.17 -6.03
CA PRO A 17 -4.00 -10.16 -5.17
C PRO A 17 -4.71 -10.10 -3.81
N LEU A 18 -3.94 -9.86 -2.74
CA LEU A 18 -4.50 -9.63 -1.40
C LEU A 18 -5.22 -8.30 -1.29
N PHE A 19 -4.68 -7.28 -1.96
CA PHE A 19 -5.26 -5.94 -1.98
C PHE A 19 -5.20 -5.36 -3.39
N VAL A 20 -6.27 -4.66 -3.75
CA VAL A 20 -6.37 -3.90 -5.00
C VAL A 20 -6.79 -2.48 -4.64
N PHE A 21 -5.95 -1.51 -4.98
CA PHE A 21 -6.21 -0.09 -4.78
C PHE A 21 -6.44 0.56 -6.12
N ASP A 22 -7.61 1.16 -6.33
CA ASP A 22 -7.91 1.95 -7.51
C ASP A 22 -7.64 3.42 -7.22
N LEU A 23 -6.71 4.02 -7.97
CA LEU A 23 -6.28 5.40 -7.77
C LEU A 23 -6.98 6.37 -8.74
N GLY A 24 -7.83 5.87 -9.64
CA GLY A 24 -8.57 6.68 -10.62
C GLY A 24 -7.70 7.39 -11.65
N CYS A 25 -6.41 7.07 -11.73
CA CYS A 25 -5.45 7.64 -12.66
C CYS A 25 -4.27 6.69 -12.89
N SER A 26 -3.59 6.84 -14.03
CA SER A 26 -2.40 6.06 -14.35
C SER A 26 -1.34 6.19 -13.25
N VAL A 27 -0.85 5.05 -12.77
CA VAL A 27 0.18 4.98 -11.73
C VAL A 27 1.56 5.13 -12.36
N GLY A 28 2.29 6.18 -11.99
CA GLY A 28 3.67 6.41 -12.42
C GLY A 28 4.66 5.49 -11.70
N GLY A 29 4.43 5.24 -10.41
CA GLY A 29 5.25 4.34 -9.60
C GLY A 29 4.63 4.06 -8.24
N ALA A 30 5.07 2.96 -7.62
CA ALA A 30 4.75 2.60 -6.24
C ALA A 30 6.00 2.04 -5.54
N LYS A 31 6.15 2.32 -4.25
CA LYS A 31 7.27 1.84 -3.41
C LYS A 31 6.78 1.58 -1.99
N TRP A 32 7.30 0.51 -1.38
CA TRP A 32 7.19 0.28 0.05
C TRP A 32 8.09 1.24 0.82
N ALA A 33 7.65 1.65 2.01
CA ALA A 33 8.48 2.38 2.94
C ALA A 33 9.56 1.42 3.50
N PRO A 34 10.83 1.85 3.59
CA PRO A 34 11.91 0.97 4.05
C PRO A 34 11.90 0.70 5.56
N TYR A 35 11.02 1.38 6.30
CA TYR A 35 10.93 1.33 7.77
C TYR A 35 9.57 0.85 8.28
N SER A 36 8.67 0.41 7.39
CA SER A 36 7.37 -0.14 7.77
C SER A 36 6.92 -1.23 6.80
N SER A 37 6.52 -2.38 7.33
CA SER A 37 5.99 -3.53 6.61
C SER A 37 4.58 -3.30 6.04
N SER A 38 3.90 -2.23 6.43
CA SER A 38 2.51 -1.93 6.04
C SER A 38 2.34 -0.61 5.30
N VAL A 39 3.40 0.20 5.15
CA VAL A 39 3.30 1.51 4.49
C VAL A 39 3.88 1.43 3.09
N PHE A 40 3.11 1.88 2.11
CA PHE A 40 3.61 2.14 0.76
C PHE A 40 3.08 3.47 0.25
N ALA A 41 3.78 4.03 -0.73
CA ALA A 41 3.29 5.18 -1.47
C ALA A 41 3.21 4.87 -2.96
N ALA A 42 2.33 5.60 -3.64
CA ALA A 42 2.18 5.58 -5.08
C ALA A 42 2.06 7.00 -5.61
N VAL A 43 2.45 7.21 -6.87
CA VAL A 43 2.28 8.47 -7.57
C VAL A 43 1.45 8.27 -8.82
N THR A 44 0.59 9.23 -9.13
CA THR A 44 -0.29 9.20 -10.30
C THR A 44 0.07 10.31 -11.28
N ARG A 45 -0.31 10.12 -12.55
CA ARG A 45 -0.03 11.06 -13.64
C ARG A 45 -0.74 12.41 -13.49
N ASP A 46 -1.82 12.48 -12.71
CA ASP A 46 -2.48 13.73 -12.31
C ASP A 46 -1.74 14.47 -11.17
N SER A 47 -0.47 14.13 -10.92
CA SER A 47 0.42 14.81 -9.98
C SER A 47 0.03 14.71 -8.51
N LYS A 48 -0.58 13.58 -8.12
CA LYS A 48 -0.84 13.23 -6.73
C LYS A 48 0.12 12.18 -6.19
N VAL A 49 0.41 12.32 -4.90
CA VAL A 49 1.09 11.32 -4.07
C VAL A 49 0.05 10.71 -3.15
N TRP A 50 -0.02 9.39 -3.16
CA TRP A 50 -0.89 8.58 -2.31
C TRP A 50 -0.02 7.84 -1.32
N VAL A 51 -0.32 7.94 -0.03
CA VAL A 51 0.33 7.19 1.04
C VAL A 51 -0.70 6.30 1.71
N TYR A 52 -0.45 5.00 1.68
CA TYR A 52 -1.27 3.98 2.32
C TYR A 52 -0.53 3.40 3.52
N ASP A 53 -1.26 3.14 4.59
CA ASP A 53 -0.85 2.23 5.66
C ASP A 53 -1.94 1.17 5.79
N ILE A 54 -1.69 -0.02 5.24
CA ILE A 54 -2.68 -1.09 5.17
C ILE A 54 -3.03 -1.65 6.56
N ASN A 55 -2.22 -1.34 7.58
CA ASN A 55 -2.54 -1.68 8.97
C ASN A 55 -3.48 -0.65 9.63
N VAL A 56 -3.55 0.58 9.13
CA VAL A 56 -4.44 1.65 9.63
C VAL A 56 -5.76 1.66 8.88
N ASN A 57 -5.70 1.67 7.54
CA ASN A 57 -6.88 1.62 6.68
C ASN A 57 -6.59 0.75 5.45
N LYS A 58 -7.36 -0.33 5.31
CA LYS A 58 -7.12 -1.35 4.27
C LYS A 58 -7.45 -0.87 2.86
N TYR A 59 -8.30 0.16 2.71
CA TYR A 59 -8.88 0.52 1.42
C TYR A 59 -8.67 1.98 1.04
N HIS A 60 -8.51 2.86 2.02
CA HIS A 60 -8.34 4.30 1.78
C HIS A 60 -6.93 4.78 2.12
N PRO A 61 -6.40 5.75 1.39
CA PRO A 61 -5.10 6.33 1.71
C PRO A 61 -5.15 7.03 3.07
N VAL A 62 -4.05 6.96 3.80
CA VAL A 62 -3.83 7.78 5.01
C VAL A 62 -3.59 9.24 4.62
N CYS A 63 -2.99 9.46 3.45
CA CYS A 63 -2.76 10.78 2.90
C CYS A 63 -2.83 10.74 1.37
N CYS A 64 -3.49 11.73 0.78
CA CYS A 64 -3.41 12.03 -0.64
C CYS A 64 -3.04 13.51 -0.80
N GLN A 65 -1.92 13.79 -1.47
CA GLN A 65 -1.40 15.15 -1.62
C GLN A 65 -1.21 15.50 -3.09
N GLN A 66 -1.81 16.61 -3.53
CA GLN A 66 -1.48 17.22 -4.82
C GLN A 66 -0.09 17.86 -4.72
N VAL A 67 0.85 17.44 -5.57
CA VAL A 67 2.21 18.00 -5.61
C VAL A 67 2.26 19.25 -6.46
N THR A 68 1.54 19.25 -7.58
CA THR A 68 1.41 20.39 -8.48
C THR A 68 0.05 20.38 -9.15
N SER A 69 -0.60 21.55 -9.25
CA SER A 69 -1.89 21.70 -9.93
C SER A 69 -1.76 21.74 -11.45
N SER A 70 -0.53 21.81 -11.97
CA SER A 70 -0.28 21.89 -13.41
C SER A 70 -0.26 20.52 -14.05
N LYS A 71 -1.16 20.31 -15.01
CA LYS A 71 -1.23 19.08 -15.85
C LYS A 71 0.01 18.87 -16.73
N LYS A 72 0.91 19.86 -16.82
CA LYS A 72 2.15 19.76 -17.62
C LYS A 72 3.21 18.89 -16.95
N PHE A 73 3.10 18.67 -15.65
CA PHE A 73 4.02 17.85 -14.88
C PHE A 73 3.29 16.58 -14.47
N GLN A 74 3.88 15.44 -14.78
CA GLN A 74 3.32 14.14 -14.43
C GLN A 74 4.33 13.36 -13.62
N LEU A 75 3.96 12.96 -12.40
CA LEU A 75 4.84 12.19 -11.55
C LEU A 75 5.16 10.82 -12.19
N THR A 76 6.44 10.47 -12.21
CA THR A 76 6.98 9.28 -12.87
C THR A 76 7.60 8.29 -11.89
N ARG A 77 8.14 8.80 -10.77
CA ARG A 77 8.94 8.03 -9.82
C ARG A 77 8.77 8.58 -8.41
N LEU A 78 9.00 7.71 -7.43
CA LEU A 78 9.12 8.07 -6.03
C LEU A 78 10.21 7.25 -5.36
N SER A 79 10.81 7.80 -4.31
CA SER A 79 11.76 7.11 -3.45
C SER A 79 11.67 7.60 -2.02
N PHE A 80 11.59 6.65 -1.08
CA PHE A 80 11.67 6.94 0.34
C PHE A 80 13.12 7.14 0.77
N ASN A 81 13.34 8.09 1.66
CA ASN A 81 14.59 8.14 2.41
C ASN A 81 14.58 7.08 3.53
N TYR A 82 15.71 6.41 3.74
CA TYR A 82 15.86 5.33 4.73
C TYR A 82 16.03 5.83 6.17
N LYS A 83 16.46 7.08 6.36
CA LYS A 83 16.79 7.66 7.67
C LYS A 83 15.84 8.79 8.06
N LEU A 84 15.55 9.68 7.11
CA LEU A 84 14.71 10.86 7.30
C LEU A 84 13.28 10.59 6.83
N PRO A 85 12.26 11.23 7.41
CA PRO A 85 10.86 11.09 6.99
C PRO A 85 10.58 11.92 5.72
N VAL A 86 11.38 11.69 4.68
CA VAL A 86 11.32 12.41 3.40
C VAL A 86 10.97 11.44 2.29
N LEU A 87 10.04 11.86 1.44
CA LEU A 87 9.71 11.21 0.18
C LEU A 87 10.15 12.13 -0.95
N ILE A 88 10.97 11.60 -1.87
CA ILE A 88 11.34 12.30 -3.09
C ILE A 88 10.44 11.81 -4.21
N VAL A 89 9.88 12.73 -4.98
CA VAL A 89 9.09 12.44 -6.18
C VAL A 89 9.70 13.13 -7.39
N GLY A 90 9.73 12.42 -8.51
CA GLY A 90 10.22 12.95 -9.78
C GLY A 90 9.10 13.03 -10.81
N ASP A 91 9.15 14.03 -11.68
CA ASP A 91 8.21 14.19 -12.78
C ASP A 91 8.82 13.86 -14.17
N ASP A 92 8.05 14.10 -15.23
CA ASP A 92 8.42 13.88 -16.63
C ASP A 92 9.20 15.04 -17.27
N LYS A 93 9.43 16.13 -16.52
CA LYS A 93 10.27 17.27 -16.93
C LYS A 93 11.63 17.25 -16.26
N GLY A 94 11.90 16.24 -15.42
CA GLY A 94 13.16 16.08 -14.71
C GLY A 94 13.24 16.86 -13.41
N TYR A 95 12.13 17.43 -12.91
CA TYR A 95 12.13 18.06 -11.59
C TYR A 95 11.99 17.01 -10.49
N LEU A 96 12.66 17.27 -9.37
CA LEU A 96 12.54 16.52 -8.13
C LEU A 96 11.88 17.39 -7.07
N THR A 97 10.85 16.87 -6.43
CA THR A 97 10.20 17.51 -5.28
C THR A 97 10.43 16.66 -4.03
N ALA A 98 10.87 17.31 -2.94
CA ALA A 98 11.03 16.68 -1.64
C ALA A 98 9.82 16.98 -0.75
N LEU A 99 9.20 15.93 -0.21
CA LEU A 99 8.03 16.01 0.65
C LEU A 99 8.36 15.45 2.03
N LYS A 100 7.92 16.13 3.09
CA LYS A 100 8.03 15.62 4.46
C LYS A 100 6.80 14.81 4.81
N LEU A 101 6.99 13.59 5.28
CA LEU A 101 5.88 12.72 5.68
C LEU A 101 5.28 13.17 7.01
N SER A 102 3.96 13.21 7.06
CA SER A 102 3.19 13.46 8.28
C SER A 102 3.56 12.43 9.37
N PRO A 103 3.59 12.81 10.67
CA PRO A 103 3.72 11.86 11.78
C PRO A 103 2.76 10.66 11.69
N ASN A 104 1.55 10.86 11.18
CA ASN A 104 0.55 9.80 11.02
C ASN A 104 0.94 8.75 9.98
N CYS A 105 1.84 9.08 9.04
CA CYS A 105 2.31 8.17 8.00
C CYS A 105 3.59 7.39 8.40
N ARG A 106 4.07 7.56 9.63
CA ARG A 106 5.33 6.98 10.13
C ARG A 106 5.19 6.39 11.55
N VAL A 107 4.00 5.88 11.87
CA VAL A 107 3.72 5.27 13.17
C VAL A 107 4.46 3.93 13.25
N LYS A 108 5.31 3.78 14.27
CA LYS A 108 6.02 2.54 14.55
C LYS A 108 5.20 1.65 15.51
N PRO A 109 5.24 0.32 15.35
CA PRO A 109 4.65 -0.61 16.30
C PRO A 109 5.34 -0.43 17.65
N LYS A 110 4.54 -0.47 18.71
CA LYS A 110 5.04 -0.40 20.08
C LYS A 110 5.09 -1.81 20.66
N PRO A 111 6.17 -2.19 21.35
CA PRO A 111 6.23 -3.49 22.00
C PRO A 111 5.15 -3.58 23.09
N PRO A 112 4.53 -4.76 23.28
CA PRO A 112 3.67 -5.01 24.43
C PRO A 112 4.43 -4.77 25.75
N LYS A 113 3.72 -4.38 26.81
CA LYS A 113 4.34 -4.07 28.12
C LYS A 113 5.28 -5.18 28.64
N LYS A 114 4.94 -6.44 28.35
CA LYS A 114 5.70 -7.64 28.76
C LYS A 114 6.88 -8.01 27.83
N GLN A 115 7.02 -7.35 26.69
CA GLN A 115 7.94 -7.72 25.61
C GLN A 115 8.73 -6.51 25.09
N GLN A 116 9.16 -5.62 25.98
CA GLN A 116 9.91 -4.41 25.61
C GLN A 116 11.28 -4.69 24.97
N HIS A 117 11.83 -5.89 25.17
CA HIS A 117 13.11 -6.32 24.62
C HIS A 117 13.05 -6.68 23.13
N LEU A 118 11.86 -6.78 22.53
CA LEU A 118 11.72 -7.20 21.14
C LEU A 118 12.30 -6.14 20.19
N ASP A 119 13.08 -6.62 19.23
CA ASP A 119 13.66 -5.79 18.18
C ASP A 119 12.56 -5.17 17.29
N PRO A 120 12.73 -3.91 16.84
CA PRO A 120 11.76 -3.25 15.95
C PRO A 120 11.43 -4.03 14.67
N PHE A 121 12.39 -4.76 14.09
CA PHE A 121 12.15 -5.59 12.92
C PHE A 121 11.16 -6.72 13.25
N ILE A 122 11.33 -7.38 14.40
CA ILE A 122 10.43 -8.44 14.85
C ILE A 122 9.02 -7.89 15.08
N LEU A 123 8.89 -6.69 15.65
CA LEU A 123 7.60 -6.03 15.81
C LEU A 123 6.90 -5.73 14.46
N GLU A 124 7.68 -5.34 13.44
CA GLU A 124 7.17 -5.11 12.08
C GLU A 124 6.73 -6.41 11.38
N VAL A 125 7.44 -7.52 11.61
CA VAL A 125 7.05 -8.87 11.15
C VAL A 125 5.75 -9.30 11.82
N MET A 126 5.68 -9.25 13.16
CA MET A 126 4.47 -9.60 13.92
C MET A 126 3.24 -8.77 13.51
N LYS A 127 3.46 -7.47 13.22
CA LYS A 127 2.41 -6.58 12.70
C LYS A 127 1.88 -7.08 11.36
N LEU A 128 2.76 -7.41 10.42
CA LEU A 128 2.36 -7.89 9.10
C LEU A 128 1.67 -9.26 9.19
N ASP A 129 2.20 -10.19 9.98
CA ASP A 129 1.58 -11.51 10.17
C ASP A 129 0.15 -11.41 10.70
N LYS A 130 -0.06 -10.56 11.71
CA LYS A 130 -1.40 -10.27 12.24
C LYS A 130 -2.31 -9.65 11.19
N LEU A 131 -1.79 -8.75 10.35
CA LEU A 131 -2.59 -8.15 9.28
C LEU A 131 -3.00 -9.21 8.25
N LEU A 132 -2.07 -10.05 7.82
CA LEU A 132 -2.30 -11.09 6.83
C LEU A 132 -3.27 -12.16 7.33
N SER A 133 -3.20 -12.54 8.62
CA SER A 133 -4.16 -13.50 9.18
C SER A 133 -5.62 -13.03 9.06
N LEU A 134 -5.86 -11.71 9.16
CA LEU A 134 -7.19 -11.11 9.03
C LEU A 134 -7.70 -10.98 7.60
N VAL A 135 -6.83 -11.15 6.60
CA VAL A 135 -7.16 -10.97 5.17
C VAL A 135 -7.18 -12.31 4.43
N ARG A 136 -6.52 -13.34 4.99
CA ARG A 136 -6.48 -14.69 4.44
C ARG A 136 -7.76 -15.51 4.68
N GLU A 137 -8.69 -15.07 5.54
CA GLU A 137 -9.98 -15.76 5.72
C GLU A 137 -10.80 -15.73 4.42
N PRO A 138 -11.17 -16.90 3.85
CA PRO A 138 -11.96 -16.92 2.62
C PRO A 138 -13.41 -16.56 2.92
N SER A 139 -13.99 -15.68 2.10
CA SER A 139 -15.45 -15.65 1.92
C SER A 139 -15.86 -16.99 1.30
N ALA A 140 -16.12 -17.99 2.14
CA ALA A 140 -16.76 -19.24 1.74
C ALA A 140 -18.20 -18.90 1.35
N ILE A 141 -18.41 -18.58 0.08
CA ILE A 141 -19.72 -18.70 -0.54
C ILE A 141 -19.77 -20.12 -1.07
N THR A 142 -20.32 -21.02 -0.26
CA THR A 142 -20.73 -22.35 -0.70
C THR A 142 -21.72 -22.14 -1.85
N LYS A 143 -21.37 -22.58 -3.06
CA LYS A 143 -22.37 -22.70 -4.13
C LYS A 143 -23.41 -23.73 -3.69
N PRO A 144 -24.72 -23.49 -3.86
CA PRO A 144 -25.71 -24.53 -3.64
C PRO A 144 -25.40 -25.69 -4.60
N GLU A 145 -25.40 -26.91 -4.07
CA GLU A 145 -25.35 -28.12 -4.90
C GLU A 145 -26.57 -28.11 -5.83
N GLU A 146 -26.35 -28.05 -7.13
CA GLU A 146 -27.40 -28.41 -8.09
C GLU A 146 -27.62 -29.92 -7.96
N GLU A 147 -28.69 -30.30 -7.27
CA GLU A 147 -29.21 -31.67 -7.28
C GLU A 147 -29.48 -32.06 -8.74
N SER A 148 -28.60 -32.91 -9.27
CA SER A 148 -28.87 -33.68 -10.47
C SER A 148 -30.05 -34.63 -10.19
N SER A 149 -31.26 -34.17 -10.48
CA SER A 149 -32.42 -35.05 -10.59
C SER A 149 -32.37 -35.79 -11.93
N VAL A 150 -31.70 -36.94 -11.91
CA VAL A 150 -31.92 -38.00 -12.91
C VAL A 150 -33.02 -38.92 -12.38
N SER A 151 -34.21 -38.87 -13.00
CA SER A 151 -35.23 -39.93 -13.06
C SER A 151 -36.47 -39.32 -13.74
N SER A 152 -37.14 -39.85 -14.76
CA SER A 152 -37.07 -41.09 -15.54
C SER A 152 -37.60 -40.80 -16.95
#